data_AF-A0A2D4VN52-F1
#
_entry.id   AF-A0A2D4VN52-F1
#
_cell.length_a   1.000
_cell.length_b   1.000
_cell.length_c   1.000
_cell.angle_alpha   90.00
_cell.angle_beta   90.00
_cell.angle_gamma   90.00
#
_symmetry.space_group_name_H-M   'P 1'
#
loop_
_entity.id
_entity.type
_entity.pdbx_description
1 polymer ?
#
loop_
_entity_poly.entity_id
_entity_poly.type
_entity_poly.pdbx_seq_one_letter_code
_entity_poly.pdbx_strand_id
1 'polypeptide(L)'
;MDLPVRLASSLLCAALLAGCDGSVEPSEADLANARAATQEFGAELKGHLVAAIKASGPQGAVGVCKIAAPAVAEDVSDRQGVSIARTSLKVRNPGNAPDEWERKVLEDFVARNDSGEDATRMESWTVTKDKATGVQVLRYMKAIPTQKVCTLCHGKAISEPVREALAADYPDDRATGFEVGDIRGAFTVKMALTQ
;
A
#
# COMPACT_ATOMS: atom_id res chain seq x y z
N MET A 1 -72.21 31.40 32.14
CA MET A 1 -71.24 30.33 32.45
C MET A 1 -70.65 29.91 31.13
N ASP A 2 -69.48 30.41 30.73
CA ASP A 2 -68.70 29.83 29.62
C ASP A 2 -67.26 30.35 29.71
N LEU A 3 -66.31 29.43 29.93
CA LEU A 3 -64.86 29.68 29.95
C LEU A 3 -64.26 29.43 28.55
N PRO A 4 -63.23 30.18 28.11
CA PRO A 4 -62.50 29.83 26.91
C PRO A 4 -61.45 28.74 27.18
N VAL A 5 -61.50 27.69 26.38
CA VAL A 5 -60.54 26.57 26.30
C VAL A 5 -59.20 27.09 25.78
N ARG A 6 -58.11 26.84 26.52
CA ARG A 6 -56.73 27.07 26.06
C ARG A 6 -56.23 25.81 25.33
N LEU A 7 -55.97 25.92 24.03
CA LEU A 7 -55.20 24.90 23.29
C LEU A 7 -53.73 24.97 23.71
N ALA A 8 -53.25 23.93 24.39
CA ALA A 8 -51.83 23.69 24.58
C ALA A 8 -51.30 22.94 23.36
N SER A 9 -50.47 23.61 22.55
CA SER A 9 -49.78 23.00 21.41
C SER A 9 -48.54 22.27 21.91
N SER A 10 -48.57 20.94 21.94
CA SER A 10 -47.45 20.09 22.32
C SER A 10 -46.45 20.00 21.16
N LEU A 11 -45.32 20.71 21.27
CA LEU A 11 -44.16 20.52 20.39
C LEU A 11 -43.54 19.15 20.67
N LEU A 12 -43.73 18.21 19.74
CA LEU A 12 -43.07 16.91 19.74
C LEU A 12 -41.64 17.09 19.19
N CYS A 13 -40.66 17.18 20.08
CA CYS A 13 -39.25 17.22 19.73
C CYS A 13 -38.79 15.82 19.29
N ALA A 14 -38.73 15.57 17.98
CA ALA A 14 -38.14 14.36 17.42
C ALA A 14 -36.60 14.46 17.55
N ALA A 15 -36.03 13.79 18.55
CA ALA A 15 -34.60 13.65 18.70
C ALA A 15 -34.05 12.73 17.58
N LEU A 16 -33.33 13.33 16.63
CA LEU A 16 -32.50 12.63 15.66
C LEU A 16 -31.34 11.97 16.41
N LEU A 17 -31.43 10.66 16.64
CA LEU A 17 -30.29 9.84 17.05
C LEU A 17 -29.33 9.72 15.86
N ALA A 18 -28.41 10.68 15.74
CA ALA A 18 -27.22 10.52 14.91
C ALA A 18 -26.39 9.38 15.54
N GLY A 19 -26.45 8.19 14.94
CA GLY A 19 -25.57 7.09 15.30
C GLY A 19 -24.14 7.51 14.96
N CYS A 20 -23.35 7.84 15.98
CA CYS A 20 -21.91 7.94 15.83
C CYS A 20 -21.40 6.54 15.48
N ASP A 21 -21.10 6.31 14.21
CA ASP A 21 -20.28 5.16 13.83
C ASP A 21 -18.94 5.37 14.53
N GLY A 22 -18.57 4.48 15.45
CA GLY A 22 -17.42 4.64 16.34
C GLY A 22 -16.06 4.51 15.64
N SER A 23 -15.98 4.82 14.34
CA SER A 23 -14.77 4.79 13.55
C SER A 23 -13.86 5.97 13.93
N VAL A 24 -12.64 5.65 14.34
CA VAL A 24 -11.58 6.60 14.64
C VAL A 24 -10.91 6.92 13.30
N GLU A 25 -11.03 8.17 12.88
CA GLU A 25 -10.26 8.69 11.75
C GLU A 25 -8.77 8.72 12.11
N PRO A 26 -7.86 8.34 11.19
CA PRO A 26 -6.43 8.41 11.46
C PRO A 26 -6.00 9.85 11.61
N SER A 27 -5.13 10.13 12.58
CA SER A 27 -4.51 11.44 12.72
C SER A 27 -3.46 11.66 11.62
N GLU A 28 -3.06 12.91 11.38
CA GLU A 28 -1.90 13.19 10.52
C GLU A 28 -0.61 12.55 11.04
N ALA A 29 -0.49 12.32 12.36
CA ALA A 29 0.65 11.62 12.92
C ALA A 29 0.66 10.14 12.50
N ASP A 30 -0.50 9.48 12.46
CA ASP A 30 -0.63 8.09 11.99
C ASP A 30 -0.28 7.97 10.51
N LEU A 31 -0.80 8.88 9.68
CA LEU A 31 -0.47 8.94 8.26
C LEU A 31 1.01 9.28 8.03
N ALA A 32 1.59 10.16 8.83
CA ALA A 32 3.02 10.48 8.78
C ALA A 32 3.88 9.27 9.15
N ASN A 33 3.48 8.46 10.14
CA ASN A 33 4.16 7.21 10.49
C ASN A 33 4.12 6.22 9.32
N ALA A 34 2.93 5.98 8.74
CA ALA A 34 2.80 5.10 7.59
C ALA A 34 3.65 5.56 6.40
N ARG A 35 3.67 6.87 6.10
CA ARG A 35 4.54 7.46 5.08
C ARG A 35 6.02 7.22 5.39
N ALA A 36 6.46 7.46 6.62
CA ALA A 36 7.85 7.25 7.04
C ALA A 36 8.29 5.79 6.86
N ALA A 37 7.47 4.83 7.30
CA ALA A 37 7.74 3.41 7.11
C ALA A 37 7.88 3.03 5.62
N THR A 38 7.00 3.54 4.75
CA THR A 38 7.12 3.28 3.29
C THR A 38 8.35 3.92 2.66
N GLN A 39 8.75 5.11 3.11
CA GLN A 39 9.95 5.79 2.63
C GLN A 39 11.21 5.04 3.03
N GLU A 40 11.28 4.60 4.29
CA GLU A 40 12.42 3.84 4.81
C GLU A 40 12.56 2.49 4.11
N PHE A 41 11.48 1.70 4.03
CA PHE A 41 11.52 0.42 3.32
C PHE A 41 11.92 0.59 1.85
N GLY A 42 11.36 1.60 1.17
CA GLY A 42 11.72 1.89 -0.21
C GLY A 42 13.19 2.27 -0.39
N ALA A 43 13.73 3.10 0.52
CA ALA A 43 15.12 3.54 0.48
C ALA A 43 16.09 2.38 0.72
N GLU A 44 15.86 1.57 1.75
CA GLU A 44 16.70 0.42 2.08
C GLU A 44 16.69 -0.62 0.97
N LEU A 45 15.50 -1.01 0.50
CA LEU A 45 15.38 -1.98 -0.58
C LEU A 45 16.08 -1.51 -1.86
N LYS A 46 15.98 -0.22 -2.19
CA LYS A 46 16.71 0.37 -3.31
C LYS A 46 18.22 0.34 -3.08
N GLY A 47 18.68 0.57 -1.85
CA GLY A 47 20.08 0.42 -1.44
C GLY A 47 20.61 -0.99 -1.71
N HIS A 48 19.91 -2.01 -1.20
CA HIS A 48 20.24 -3.42 -1.44
C HIS A 48 20.28 -3.77 -2.93
N LEU A 49 19.29 -3.30 -3.70
CA LEU A 49 19.22 -3.50 -5.14
C LEU A 49 20.44 -2.91 -5.86
N VAL A 50 20.77 -1.65 -5.59
CA VAL A 50 21.90 -0.95 -6.23
C VAL A 50 23.22 -1.61 -5.86
N ALA A 51 23.39 -2.05 -4.61
CA ALA A 51 24.58 -2.76 -4.17
C ALA A 51 24.74 -4.11 -4.90
N ALA A 52 23.67 -4.90 -5.01
CA ALA A 52 23.71 -6.18 -5.72
C ALA A 52 23.99 -6.00 -7.21
N ILE A 53 23.35 -5.03 -7.87
CA ILE A 53 23.63 -4.73 -9.29
C ILE A 53 25.10 -4.38 -9.50
N LYS A 54 25.69 -3.57 -8.62
CA LYS A 54 27.12 -3.21 -8.71
C LYS A 54 28.04 -4.41 -8.52
N ALA A 55 27.68 -5.34 -7.62
CA ALA A 55 28.50 -6.48 -7.27
C ALA A 55 28.43 -7.62 -8.31
N SER A 56 27.24 -7.92 -8.82
CA SER A 56 26.99 -9.15 -9.61
C SER A 56 26.10 -8.92 -10.84
N GLY A 57 25.86 -7.66 -11.22
CA GLY A 57 25.01 -7.30 -12.34
C GLY A 57 23.51 -7.49 -12.06
N PRO A 58 22.63 -7.10 -13.00
CA PRO A 58 21.19 -7.20 -12.83
C PRO A 58 20.68 -8.62 -12.57
N GLN A 59 21.34 -9.64 -13.13
CA GLN A 59 20.96 -11.05 -12.93
C GLN A 59 21.21 -11.49 -11.49
N GLY A 60 22.34 -11.10 -10.89
CA GLY A 60 22.63 -11.40 -9.49
C GLY A 60 21.74 -10.63 -8.51
N ALA A 61 21.16 -9.51 -8.94
CA ALA A 61 20.21 -8.73 -8.16
C ALA A 61 18.79 -9.33 -8.10
N VAL A 62 18.47 -10.34 -8.92
CA VAL A 62 17.17 -11.02 -8.89
C VAL A 62 16.89 -11.61 -7.49
N GLY A 63 17.91 -12.15 -6.83
CA GLY A 63 17.83 -12.69 -5.47
C GLY A 63 17.48 -11.67 -4.38
N VAL A 64 17.76 -10.38 -4.60
CA VAL A 64 17.39 -9.30 -3.65
C VAL A 64 15.88 -9.26 -3.44
N CYS A 65 15.12 -9.42 -4.52
CA CYS A 65 13.66 -9.42 -4.44
C CYS A 65 13.09 -10.61 -3.67
N LYS A 66 13.81 -11.74 -3.62
CA LYS A 66 13.39 -12.99 -2.99
C LYS A 66 13.76 -13.02 -1.51
N ILE A 67 14.97 -12.58 -1.18
CA ILE A 67 15.57 -12.77 0.14
C ILE A 67 15.59 -11.45 0.92
N ALA A 68 16.16 -10.39 0.35
CA ALA A 68 16.34 -9.14 1.09
C ALA A 68 15.01 -8.40 1.31
N ALA A 69 14.10 -8.42 0.32
CA ALA A 69 12.88 -7.63 0.45
C ALA A 69 11.94 -8.07 1.59
N PRO A 70 11.70 -9.38 1.84
CA PRO A 70 10.99 -9.80 3.05
C PRO A 70 11.72 -9.43 4.35
N ALA A 71 13.05 -9.62 4.40
CA ALA A 71 13.84 -9.32 5.59
C ALA A 71 13.83 -7.82 5.95
N VAL A 72 13.97 -6.94 4.96
CA VAL A 72 13.86 -5.48 5.16
C VAL A 72 12.44 -5.10 5.58
N ALA A 73 11.41 -5.75 5.02
CA ALA A 73 10.04 -5.49 5.43
C ALA A 73 9.79 -5.86 6.90
N GLU A 74 10.34 -6.98 7.36
CA GLU A 74 10.29 -7.42 8.76
C GLU A 74 11.03 -6.45 9.69
N ASP A 75 12.28 -6.08 9.36
CA ASP A 75 13.06 -5.13 10.16
C ASP A 75 12.39 -3.74 10.26
N VAL A 76 11.89 -3.20 9.15
CA VAL A 76 11.15 -1.92 9.17
C VAL A 76 9.84 -2.06 9.94
N SER A 77 9.14 -3.19 9.83
CA SER A 77 7.92 -3.46 10.59
C SER A 77 8.19 -3.38 12.10
N ASP A 78 9.24 -4.05 12.56
CA ASP A 78 9.63 -4.09 13.97
C ASP A 78 10.04 -2.70 14.50
N ARG A 79 10.85 -1.97 13.72
CA ARG A 79 11.36 -0.65 14.14
C ARG A 79 10.30 0.44 14.15
N GLN A 80 9.34 0.38 13.24
CA GLN A 80 8.27 1.38 13.11
C GLN A 80 6.99 0.97 13.86
N GLY A 81 6.91 -0.26 14.36
CA GLY A 81 5.71 -0.78 15.04
C GLY A 81 4.52 -0.91 14.09
N VAL A 82 4.76 -1.24 12.83
CA VAL A 82 3.73 -1.42 11.78
C VAL A 82 3.90 -2.77 11.10
N SER A 83 2.90 -3.23 10.35
CA SER A 83 3.08 -4.31 9.38
C SER A 83 3.23 -3.70 8.00
N ILE A 84 4.43 -3.76 7.39
CA ILE A 84 4.67 -3.26 6.03
C ILE A 84 4.99 -4.39 5.04
N ALA A 85 4.45 -4.30 3.83
CA ALA A 85 4.72 -5.23 2.74
C ALA A 85 4.68 -4.55 1.36
N ARG A 86 4.90 -5.32 0.30
CA ARG A 86 4.71 -4.89 -1.10
C ARG A 86 3.62 -5.72 -1.75
N THR A 87 2.83 -5.08 -2.60
CA THR A 87 1.77 -5.72 -3.39
C THR A 87 1.75 -5.20 -4.82
N SER A 88 1.15 -5.93 -5.76
CA SER A 88 1.09 -5.54 -7.18
C SER A 88 0.01 -6.28 -7.96
N LEU A 89 -0.55 -5.63 -9.00
CA LEU A 89 -1.40 -6.31 -10.00
C LEU A 89 -0.61 -7.33 -10.84
N LYS A 90 0.71 -7.10 -11.00
CA LYS A 90 1.65 -7.96 -11.74
C LYS A 90 2.73 -8.46 -10.77
N VAL A 91 2.40 -9.54 -10.07
CA VAL A 91 3.26 -10.11 -9.02
C VAL A 91 4.44 -10.88 -9.58
N ARG A 92 5.58 -10.78 -8.87
CA ARG A 92 6.75 -11.66 -9.08
C ARG A 92 6.74 -12.84 -8.12
N ASN A 93 6.50 -12.53 -6.84
CA ASN A 93 6.25 -13.51 -5.80
C ASN A 93 4.72 -13.63 -5.62
N PRO A 94 4.13 -14.83 -5.76
CA PRO A 94 2.70 -15.06 -5.52
C PRO A 94 2.21 -14.57 -4.14
N GLY A 95 3.06 -14.61 -3.11
CA GLY A 95 2.73 -14.12 -1.77
C GLY A 95 2.48 -12.60 -1.68
N ASN A 96 2.81 -11.84 -2.72
CA ASN A 96 2.56 -10.40 -2.81
C ASN A 96 1.26 -10.08 -3.56
N ALA A 97 0.35 -11.04 -3.72
CA ALA A 97 -0.93 -10.82 -4.37
C ALA A 97 -1.80 -9.87 -3.52
N PRO A 98 -2.44 -8.86 -4.13
CA PRO A 98 -3.28 -7.94 -3.41
C PRO A 98 -4.57 -8.60 -2.94
N ASP A 99 -5.06 -8.19 -1.78
CA ASP A 99 -6.46 -8.43 -1.41
C ASP A 99 -7.42 -7.53 -2.21
N GLU A 100 -8.72 -7.65 -1.94
CA GLU A 100 -9.74 -6.92 -2.69
C GLU A 100 -9.67 -5.39 -2.56
N TRP A 101 -9.22 -4.87 -1.41
CA TRP A 101 -9.06 -3.44 -1.23
C TRP A 101 -7.78 -2.96 -1.90
N GLU A 102 -6.68 -3.69 -1.70
CA GLU A 102 -5.39 -3.35 -2.30
C GLU A 102 -5.46 -3.37 -3.83
N ARG A 103 -6.22 -4.31 -4.40
CA ARG A 103 -6.46 -4.40 -5.84
C ARG A 103 -7.15 -3.14 -6.36
N LYS A 104 -8.23 -2.71 -5.71
CA LYS A 104 -8.98 -1.50 -6.12
C LYS A 104 -8.09 -0.25 -6.04
N VAL A 105 -7.30 -0.13 -4.98
CA VAL A 105 -6.34 0.99 -4.84
C VAL A 105 -5.26 0.95 -5.92
N LEU A 106 -4.72 -0.23 -6.25
CA LEU A 106 -3.75 -0.36 -7.33
C LEU A 106 -4.34 -0.03 -8.71
N GLU A 107 -5.58 -0.46 -8.97
CA GLU A 107 -6.31 -0.14 -10.20
C GLU A 107 -6.55 1.38 -10.31
N ASP A 108 -6.91 2.05 -9.20
CA ASP A 108 -7.02 3.51 -9.13
C ASP A 108 -5.68 4.21 -9.41
N PHE A 109 -4.59 3.75 -8.77
CA PHE A 109 -3.26 4.32 -9.02
C PHE A 109 -2.82 4.19 -10.48
N VAL A 110 -3.08 3.05 -11.13
CA VAL A 110 -2.80 2.88 -12.55
C VAL A 110 -3.62 3.85 -13.39
N ALA A 111 -4.94 3.93 -13.16
CA ALA A 111 -5.82 4.82 -13.93
C ALA A 111 -5.45 6.30 -13.79
N ARG A 112 -5.09 6.74 -12.58
CA ARG A 112 -4.64 8.12 -12.31
C ARG A 112 -3.29 8.42 -12.94
N ASN A 113 -2.37 7.47 -12.93
CA ASN A 113 -1.08 7.59 -13.59
C ASN A 113 -1.24 7.70 -15.12
N ASP A 114 -2.10 6.88 -15.71
CA ASP A 114 -2.44 6.93 -17.14
C ASP A 114 -3.13 8.25 -17.52
N SER A 115 -3.77 8.90 -16.55
CA SER A 115 -4.38 10.23 -16.70
C SER A 115 -3.38 11.38 -16.48
N GLY A 116 -2.11 11.09 -16.22
CA GLY A 116 -1.03 12.08 -16.08
C GLY A 116 -0.84 12.65 -14.68
N GLU A 117 -1.46 12.08 -13.65
CA GLU A 117 -1.18 12.47 -12.27
C GLU A 117 0.21 11.99 -11.83
N ASP A 118 0.92 12.80 -11.03
CA ASP A 118 2.22 12.45 -10.48
C ASP A 118 2.14 11.23 -9.54
N ALA A 119 2.59 10.08 -10.02
CA ALA A 119 2.62 8.82 -9.29
C ALA A 119 3.41 8.89 -7.97
N THR A 120 4.40 9.79 -7.85
CA THR A 120 5.17 9.94 -6.62
C THR A 120 4.35 10.52 -5.48
N ARG A 121 3.20 11.15 -5.77
CA ARG A 121 2.28 11.72 -4.78
C ARG A 121 1.12 10.79 -4.41
N MET A 122 0.91 9.71 -5.17
CA MET A 122 -0.22 8.81 -4.96
C MET A 122 -0.10 8.00 -3.67
N GLU A 123 -1.09 8.15 -2.82
CA GLU A 123 -1.31 7.37 -1.61
C GLU A 123 -2.82 7.17 -1.40
N SER A 124 -3.19 6.16 -0.62
CA SER A 124 -4.58 5.87 -0.26
C SER A 124 -4.61 5.25 1.13
N TRP A 125 -5.70 5.43 1.87
CA TRP A 125 -5.87 4.80 3.17
C TRP A 125 -7.34 4.50 3.45
N THR A 126 -7.56 3.59 4.39
CA THR A 126 -8.87 3.29 4.96
C THR A 126 -8.70 2.80 6.39
N VAL A 127 -9.74 2.94 7.20
CA VAL A 127 -9.79 2.33 8.53
C VAL A 127 -10.70 1.12 8.46
N THR A 128 -10.17 -0.01 8.93
CA THR A 128 -10.93 -1.26 9.06
C THR A 128 -10.97 -1.68 10.51
N LYS A 129 -11.87 -2.60 10.85
CA LYS A 129 -11.91 -3.21 12.17
C LYS A 129 -11.35 -4.61 12.09
N ASP A 130 -10.33 -4.90 12.90
CA ASP A 130 -9.83 -6.25 13.04
C ASP A 130 -10.96 -7.15 13.58
N LYS A 131 -11.22 -8.25 12.87
CA LYS A 131 -12.38 -9.11 13.16
C LYS A 131 -12.23 -9.88 14.48
N ALA A 132 -10.99 -10.16 14.90
CA ALA A 132 -10.73 -10.97 16.09
C ALA A 132 -10.73 -10.12 17.37
N THR A 133 -10.13 -8.93 17.29
CA THR A 133 -9.88 -8.06 18.45
C THR A 133 -10.85 -6.89 18.52
N GLY A 134 -11.50 -6.53 17.41
CA GLY A 134 -12.31 -5.32 17.31
C GLY A 134 -11.50 -4.03 17.26
N VAL A 135 -10.15 -4.12 17.25
CA VAL A 135 -9.26 -2.95 17.17
C VAL A 135 -9.38 -2.30 15.81
N GLN A 136 -9.33 -0.98 15.77
CA GLN A 136 -9.31 -0.23 14.51
C GLN A 136 -7.92 -0.30 13.91
N VAL A 137 -7.85 -0.55 12.61
CA VAL A 137 -6.62 -0.74 11.87
C VAL A 137 -6.61 0.23 10.71
N LEU A 138 -5.64 1.15 10.74
CA LEU A 138 -5.28 1.94 9.57
C LEU A 138 -4.63 1.02 8.55
N ARG A 139 -5.20 0.99 7.36
CA ARG A 139 -4.59 0.44 6.16
C ARG A 139 -4.15 1.58 5.28
N TYR A 140 -2.89 1.61 4.89
CA TYR A 140 -2.30 2.66 4.07
C TYR A 140 -1.57 2.05 2.88
N MET A 141 -1.64 2.69 1.72
CA MET A 141 -0.91 2.29 0.53
C MET A 141 -0.20 3.46 -0.11
N LYS A 142 1.05 3.22 -0.52
CA LYS A 142 1.87 4.17 -1.28
C LYS A 142 2.26 3.57 -2.62
N ALA A 143 1.95 4.26 -3.71
CA ALA A 143 2.31 3.82 -5.05
C ALA A 143 3.84 3.70 -5.22
N ILE A 144 4.28 2.71 -5.99
CA ILE A 144 5.68 2.51 -6.38
C ILE A 144 5.80 2.73 -7.89
N PRO A 145 6.12 3.95 -8.35
CA PRO A 145 6.44 4.18 -9.75
C PRO A 145 7.80 3.57 -10.11
N THR A 146 7.93 3.03 -11.31
CA THR A 146 9.19 2.50 -11.82
C THR A 146 10.19 3.60 -12.13
N GLN A 147 11.46 3.33 -11.81
CA GLN A 147 12.61 4.13 -12.25
C GLN A 147 13.46 3.33 -13.25
N LYS A 148 14.44 3.97 -13.88
CA LYS A 148 15.34 3.32 -14.86
C LYS A 148 16.03 2.06 -14.33
N VAL A 149 16.38 2.01 -13.04
CA VAL A 149 16.97 0.81 -12.43
C VAL A 149 15.96 -0.34 -12.34
N CYS A 150 14.68 -0.04 -12.13
CA CYS A 150 13.61 -1.03 -12.02
C CYS A 150 13.41 -1.77 -13.34
N THR A 151 13.52 -1.06 -14.47
CA THR A 151 13.28 -1.64 -15.80
C THR A 151 14.37 -2.62 -16.25
N LEU A 152 15.48 -2.75 -15.53
CA LEU A 152 16.49 -3.78 -15.79
C LEU A 152 15.92 -5.21 -15.64
N CYS A 153 14.97 -5.39 -14.72
CA CYS A 153 14.32 -6.69 -14.46
C CYS A 153 12.78 -6.65 -14.57
N HIS A 154 12.19 -5.45 -14.68
CA HIS A 154 10.75 -5.27 -14.83
C HIS A 154 10.38 -4.69 -16.21
N GLY A 155 11.35 -4.34 -17.04
CA GLY A 155 11.12 -3.65 -18.31
C GLY A 155 10.45 -4.50 -19.40
N LYS A 156 10.08 -3.85 -20.50
CA LYS A 156 9.73 -4.53 -21.77
C LYS A 156 10.91 -5.27 -22.38
N ALA A 157 12.11 -4.69 -22.28
CA ALA A 157 13.35 -5.29 -22.72
C ALA A 157 14.21 -5.66 -21.51
N ILE A 158 14.38 -6.96 -21.29
CA ILE A 158 15.22 -7.55 -20.24
C ILE A 158 16.36 -8.31 -20.93
N SER A 159 17.55 -8.41 -20.33
CA SER A 159 18.64 -9.20 -20.92
C SER A 159 18.42 -10.70 -20.72
N GLU A 160 19.04 -11.53 -21.56
CA GLU A 160 18.91 -13.00 -21.45
C GLU A 160 19.34 -13.53 -20.07
N PRO A 161 20.49 -13.12 -19.50
CA PRO A 161 20.89 -13.61 -18.18
C PRO A 161 19.88 -13.27 -17.05
N VAL A 162 19.19 -12.13 -17.17
CA VAL A 162 18.15 -11.76 -16.20
C VAL A 162 16.88 -12.59 -16.42
N ARG A 163 16.49 -12.85 -17.67
CA ARG A 163 15.35 -13.72 -17.98
C ARG A 163 15.56 -15.13 -17.43
N GLU A 164 16.74 -15.70 -17.62
CA GLU A 164 17.11 -17.02 -17.10
C GLU A 164 17.04 -17.06 -15.57
N ALA A 165 17.64 -16.07 -14.89
CA ALA A 165 17.59 -15.96 -13.44
C ALA A 165 16.15 -15.82 -12.92
N LEU A 166 15.32 -15.01 -13.59
CA LEU A 166 13.91 -14.85 -13.24
C LEU A 166 13.13 -16.16 -13.42
N ALA A 167 13.31 -16.87 -14.53
CA ALA A 167 12.63 -18.14 -14.78
C ALA A 167 13.01 -19.22 -13.76
N ALA A 168 14.27 -19.24 -13.31
CA ALA A 168 14.74 -20.17 -12.29
C ALA A 168 14.17 -19.85 -10.90
N ASP A 169 14.16 -18.57 -10.50
CA ASP A 169 13.74 -18.17 -9.16
C ASP A 169 12.23 -17.96 -9.00
N TYR A 170 11.55 -17.63 -10.09
CA TYR A 170 10.15 -17.20 -10.16
C TYR A 170 9.44 -17.77 -11.42
N PRO A 171 9.09 -19.06 -11.43
CA PRO A 171 8.45 -19.69 -12.59
C PRO A 171 7.10 -19.06 -12.97
N ASP A 172 6.39 -18.46 -12.01
CA ASP A 172 5.10 -17.79 -12.20
C ASP A 172 5.22 -16.25 -12.30
N ASP A 173 6.40 -15.73 -12.65
CA ASP A 173 6.64 -14.29 -12.72
C ASP A 173 5.72 -13.60 -13.74
N ARG A 174 5.02 -12.57 -13.30
CA ARG A 174 4.20 -11.68 -14.15
C ARG A 174 4.71 -10.24 -14.15
N ALA A 175 5.78 -9.94 -13.43
CA ALA A 175 6.23 -8.58 -13.17
C ALA A 175 7.16 -8.00 -14.24
N THR A 176 6.91 -8.22 -15.52
CA THR A 176 7.72 -7.67 -16.63
C THR A 176 6.88 -6.78 -17.55
N GLY A 177 7.49 -6.09 -18.51
CA GLY A 177 6.77 -5.28 -19.49
C GLY A 177 6.46 -3.84 -19.06
N PHE A 178 7.04 -3.36 -17.96
CA PHE A 178 6.88 -1.99 -17.49
C PHE A 178 7.78 -1.00 -18.27
N GLU A 179 7.35 0.25 -18.35
CA GLU A 179 8.15 1.41 -18.74
C GLU A 179 8.58 2.20 -17.50
N VAL A 180 9.32 3.30 -17.68
CA VAL A 180 9.67 4.21 -16.59
C VAL A 180 8.47 5.11 -16.31
N GLY A 181 8.06 5.21 -15.04
CA GLY A 181 6.88 5.95 -14.61
C GLY A 181 5.68 5.07 -14.30
N ASP A 182 5.57 3.89 -14.92
CA ASP A 182 4.49 2.93 -14.65
C ASP A 182 4.39 2.58 -13.16
N ILE A 183 3.17 2.27 -12.71
CA ILE A 183 2.92 1.74 -11.37
C ILE A 183 3.38 0.29 -11.30
N ARG A 184 4.56 0.05 -10.70
CA ARG A 184 5.07 -1.30 -10.43
C ARG A 184 4.18 -2.05 -9.45
N GLY A 185 3.61 -1.34 -8.50
CA GLY A 185 2.84 -1.87 -7.37
C GLY A 185 2.70 -0.81 -6.29
N ALA A 186 2.54 -1.24 -5.05
CA ALA A 186 2.45 -0.36 -3.89
C ALA A 186 3.13 -0.97 -2.67
N PHE A 187 3.59 -0.11 -1.77
CA PHE A 187 3.78 -0.50 -0.37
C PHE A 187 2.41 -0.53 0.29
N THR A 188 2.16 -1.52 1.14
CA THR A 188 0.94 -1.65 1.95
C THR A 188 1.35 -1.71 3.41
N VAL A 189 0.72 -0.89 4.24
CA VAL A 189 0.98 -0.75 5.68
C VAL A 189 -0.31 -1.03 6.43
N LYS A 190 -0.21 -1.80 7.52
CA LYS A 190 -1.27 -1.98 8.50
C LYS A 190 -0.73 -1.57 9.87
N MET A 191 -1.47 -0.73 10.58
CA MET A 191 -1.15 -0.38 11.97
C MET A 191 -2.42 -0.25 12.80
N ALA A 192 -2.35 -0.68 14.05
CA ALA A 192 -3.45 -0.47 14.98
C ALA A 192 -3.57 1.02 15.31
N LEU A 193 -4.80 1.55 15.26
CA LEU A 193 -5.12 2.86 15.78
C LEU A 193 -5.44 2.70 17.27
N THR A 194 -4.60 3.31 18.10
CA THR A 194 -4.86 3.45 19.53
C THR A 194 -5.69 4.72 19.75
N GLN A 195 -6.80 4.59 20.48
CA GLN A 195 -7.62 5.72 20.94
C GLN A 195 -6.84 6.65 21.87
#